data_AF-A0A9X2XL76-F1
#
_entry.id   AF-A0A9X2XL76-F1
#
_cell.length_a   1.000
_cell.length_b   1.000
_cell.length_c   1.000
_cell.angle_alpha   90.00
_cell.angle_beta   90.00
_cell.angle_gamma   90.00
#
_symmetry.space_group_name_H-M   'P 1'
#
loop_
_entity.id
_entity.type
_entity.pdbx_description
1 polymer ?
#
loop_
_entity_poly.entity_id
_entity_poly.type
_entity_poly.pdbx_seq_one_letter_code
_entity_poly.pdbx_strand_id
1 'polypeptide(L)'
;MFEEENAQWGLVHALVLDGKGGARSIARTELDDLQLQAHESLWLHWDRSHPQTQTWLRKSSGLNEFACDLLLEENTRPRLLPLPDSELLLFLRGVNLNPGAEPEDMVSVRIFAAAQRVISLRLRPLRATDELLALLGEGKGPKTSSELILYLAQFLTNKVQDLVTCLSEVVDEEEEKLDADERYTPEHGAILHIRRRAAGLKRFLAPQRDIFGQLSRIRLPWFVDDDADYWNELNNSLTRYLEELELTRERVGLVLEAEDRRLSVRMNRTMYRFGIITGIFLPMSFLTGLLGINVGGIPLSGSPYGFLVACLLMVAVALGQWWLFRRLRWV
;
A
#
# COMPACT_ATOMS: atom_id res chain seq x y z
N MET A 1 9.87 -8.99 34.88
CA MET A 1 8.98 -9.95 35.56
C MET A 1 8.68 -11.04 34.53
N PHE A 2 9.27 -12.24 34.68
CA PHE A 2 9.22 -13.43 33.80
C PHE A 2 9.54 -13.32 32.29
N GLU A 3 9.64 -12.14 31.68
CA GLU A 3 9.89 -12.00 30.23
C GLU A 3 11.19 -12.66 29.76
N GLU A 4 12.30 -12.50 30.48
CA GLU A 4 13.58 -13.14 30.13
C GLU A 4 13.52 -14.68 30.28
N GLU A 5 12.81 -15.16 31.31
CA GLU A 5 12.63 -16.59 31.55
C GLU A 5 11.66 -17.23 30.54
N ASN A 6 10.67 -16.49 30.06
CA ASN A 6 9.71 -16.94 29.05
C ASN A 6 10.30 -16.88 27.63
N ALA A 7 11.20 -15.93 27.37
CA ALA A 7 11.84 -15.75 26.06
C ALA A 7 12.61 -16.98 25.60
N GLN A 8 13.23 -17.75 26.51
CA GLN A 8 13.92 -19.01 26.16
C GLN A 8 12.98 -20.07 25.56
N TRP A 9 11.67 -19.92 25.76
CA TRP A 9 10.64 -20.80 25.20
C TRP A 9 10.00 -20.24 23.93
N GLY A 10 10.32 -19.00 23.55
CA GLY A 10 9.61 -18.24 22.53
C GLY A 10 8.26 -17.69 23.01
N LEU A 11 7.98 -17.76 24.32
CA LEU A 11 6.78 -17.17 24.93
C LEU A 11 7.07 -15.69 25.18
N VAL A 12 6.43 -14.82 24.41
CA VAL A 12 6.66 -13.37 24.47
C VAL A 12 5.86 -12.77 25.63
N HIS A 13 4.58 -13.10 25.71
CA HIS A 13 3.70 -12.65 26.79
C HIS A 13 2.83 -13.81 27.28
N ALA A 14 2.68 -13.92 28.59
CA ALA A 14 1.76 -14.84 29.22
C ALA A 14 1.04 -14.10 30.33
N LEU A 15 -0.24 -13.83 30.10
CA LEU A 15 -1.05 -12.95 30.92
C LEU A 15 -2.37 -13.60 31.28
N VAL A 16 -2.78 -13.44 32.53
CA VAL A 16 -4.14 -13.74 32.98
C VAL A 16 -4.86 -12.42 33.18
N LEU A 17 -5.88 -12.19 32.36
CA LEU A 17 -6.79 -11.05 32.47
C LEU A 17 -7.66 -11.22 33.72
N ASP A 18 -7.82 -10.14 34.50
CA ASP A 18 -8.53 -10.16 35.79
C ASP A 18 -10.04 -9.90 35.69
N GLY A 19 -10.58 -9.76 34.48
CA GLY A 19 -11.98 -9.42 34.24
C GLY A 19 -12.36 -7.95 34.53
N LYS A 20 -11.42 -7.12 34.96
CA LYS A 20 -11.62 -5.71 35.35
C LYS A 20 -10.78 -4.74 34.52
N GLY A 21 -9.98 -5.25 33.59
CA GLY A 21 -9.15 -4.48 32.65
C GLY A 21 -7.67 -4.47 33.02
N GLY A 22 -7.27 -5.20 34.07
CA GLY A 22 -5.89 -5.47 34.41
C GLY A 22 -5.45 -6.87 33.96
N ALA A 23 -4.16 -7.15 34.10
CA ALA A 23 -3.61 -8.48 33.92
C ALA A 23 -2.46 -8.77 34.86
N ARG A 24 -2.27 -10.04 35.20
CA ARG A 24 -1.08 -10.54 35.89
C ARG A 24 -0.22 -11.38 34.95
N SER A 25 1.09 -11.19 35.01
CA SER A 25 2.05 -12.02 34.27
C SER A 25 2.31 -13.34 34.99
N ILE A 26 2.51 -14.39 34.21
CA ILE A 26 2.82 -15.75 34.69
C ILE A 26 4.06 -16.31 33.99
N ALA A 27 4.76 -17.20 34.68
CA ALA A 27 5.89 -17.91 34.10
C ALA A 27 5.41 -19.09 33.23
N ARG A 28 6.22 -19.52 32.25
CA ARG A 28 5.90 -20.71 31.44
C ARG A 28 5.75 -21.96 32.31
N THR A 29 6.54 -22.09 33.38
CA THR A 29 6.49 -23.23 34.30
C THR A 29 5.15 -23.33 35.03
N GLU A 30 4.44 -22.21 35.24
CA GLU A 30 3.16 -22.16 35.95
C GLU A 30 1.97 -22.51 35.05
N LEU A 31 2.16 -22.56 33.73
CA LEU A 31 1.06 -22.73 32.77
C LEU A 31 0.38 -24.10 32.84
N ASP A 32 1.12 -25.16 33.15
CA ASP A 32 0.59 -26.52 33.12
C ASP A 32 -0.34 -26.80 34.32
N ASP A 33 -0.14 -26.07 35.44
CA ASP A 33 -0.91 -26.19 36.68
C ASP A 33 -1.90 -25.02 36.88
N LEU A 34 -2.01 -24.12 35.90
CA LEU A 34 -2.82 -22.91 36.02
C LEU A 34 -4.32 -23.24 36.02
N GLN A 35 -5.02 -22.85 37.10
CA GLN A 35 -6.47 -22.88 37.17
C GLN A 35 -7.02 -21.45 37.05
N LEU A 36 -7.81 -21.21 36.01
CA LEU A 36 -8.47 -19.92 35.78
C LEU A 36 -9.77 -19.84 36.57
N GLN A 37 -10.03 -18.68 37.17
CA GLN A 37 -11.35 -18.36 37.73
C GLN A 37 -12.34 -18.09 36.60
N ALA A 38 -13.65 -18.17 36.88
CA ALA A 38 -14.70 -18.02 35.85
C ALA A 38 -14.70 -16.65 35.12
N HIS A 39 -14.14 -15.62 35.75
CA HIS A 39 -14.02 -14.28 35.16
C HIS A 39 -12.63 -14.00 34.57
N GLU A 40 -11.66 -14.89 34.79
CA GLU A 40 -10.32 -14.75 34.25
C GLU A 40 -10.27 -15.28 32.80
N SER A 41 -9.36 -14.72 32.00
CA SER A 41 -9.07 -15.18 30.65
C SER A 41 -7.56 -15.24 30.44
N LEU A 42 -7.07 -16.32 29.84
CA LEU A 42 -5.65 -16.51 29.57
C LEU A 42 -5.30 -15.98 28.18
N TRP A 43 -4.32 -15.10 28.10
CA TRP A 43 -3.70 -14.68 26.85
C TRP A 43 -2.23 -15.14 26.78
N LEU A 44 -1.92 -15.95 25.77
CA LEU A 44 -0.56 -16.37 25.43
C LEU A 44 -0.15 -15.78 24.10
N HIS A 45 0.96 -15.05 24.07
CA HIS A 45 1.55 -14.51 22.86
C HIS A 45 2.92 -15.14 22.61
N TRP A 46 3.08 -15.80 21.47
CA TRP A 46 4.25 -16.60 21.14
C TRP A 46 4.95 -16.12 19.86
N ASP A 47 6.27 -16.28 19.82
CA ASP A 47 7.09 -16.14 18.63
C ASP A 47 7.13 -17.47 17.86
N ARG A 48 6.45 -17.51 16.72
CA ARG A 48 6.36 -18.69 15.85
C ARG A 48 7.71 -19.13 15.29
N SER A 49 8.69 -18.23 15.18
CA SER A 49 10.02 -18.57 14.67
C SER A 49 10.80 -19.48 15.63
N HIS A 50 10.42 -19.50 16.91
CA HIS A 50 11.11 -20.26 17.93
C HIS A 50 10.74 -21.77 17.87
N PRO A 51 11.73 -22.70 17.82
CA PRO A 51 11.45 -24.14 17.71
C PRO A 51 10.62 -24.71 18.87
N GLN A 52 10.81 -24.17 20.08
CA GLN A 52 10.04 -24.63 21.25
C GLN A 52 8.57 -24.22 21.17
N THR A 53 8.24 -23.11 20.53
CA THR A 53 6.86 -22.70 20.28
C THR A 53 6.13 -23.71 19.40
N GLN A 54 6.77 -24.17 18.32
CA GLN A 54 6.18 -25.18 17.43
C GLN A 54 5.97 -26.51 18.16
N THR A 55 6.94 -26.90 18.99
CA THR A 55 6.86 -28.11 19.81
C THR A 55 5.73 -28.02 20.82
N TRP A 56 5.62 -26.90 21.52
CA TRP A 56 4.55 -26.64 22.50
C TRP A 56 3.18 -26.62 21.82
N LEU A 57 3.06 -25.96 20.67
CA LEU A 57 1.80 -25.90 19.93
C LEU A 57 1.29 -27.30 19.59
N ARG A 58 2.16 -28.19 19.09
CA ARG A 58 1.76 -29.55 18.71
C ARG A 58 1.56 -30.51 19.89
N LYS A 59 2.28 -30.33 21.00
CA LYS A 59 2.31 -31.33 22.09
C LYS A 59 1.51 -30.93 23.34
N SER A 60 1.38 -29.64 23.61
CA SER A 60 0.94 -29.15 24.93
C SER A 60 -0.13 -28.05 24.87
N SER A 61 -0.42 -27.47 23.70
CA SER A 61 -1.44 -26.41 23.60
C SER A 61 -2.89 -26.92 23.75
N GLY A 62 -3.11 -28.22 23.57
CA GLY A 62 -4.45 -28.82 23.51
C GLY A 62 -5.20 -28.51 22.21
N LEU A 63 -4.55 -27.91 21.21
CA LEU A 63 -5.12 -27.71 19.88
C LEU A 63 -5.01 -28.98 19.04
N ASN A 64 -6.00 -29.22 18.19
CA ASN A 64 -5.95 -30.33 17.23
C ASN A 64 -4.88 -30.08 16.14
N GLU A 65 -4.50 -31.15 15.43
CA GLU A 65 -3.47 -31.10 14.39
C GLU A 65 -3.81 -30.09 13.28
N PHE A 66 -5.08 -30.04 12.88
CA PHE A 66 -5.57 -29.12 11.87
C PHE A 66 -5.37 -27.64 12.25
N ALA A 67 -5.71 -27.25 13.48
CA ALA A 67 -5.51 -25.89 13.97
C ALA A 67 -4.01 -25.56 14.09
N CYS A 68 -3.20 -26.51 14.57
CA CYS A 68 -1.75 -26.36 14.62
C CYS A 68 -1.15 -26.10 13.24
N ASP A 69 -1.53 -26.88 12.22
CA ASP A 69 -1.03 -26.74 10.86
C ASP A 69 -1.38 -25.37 10.27
N LEU A 70 -2.63 -24.92 10.45
CA LEU A 70 -3.05 -23.60 9.98
C LEU A 70 -2.32 -22.46 10.69
N LEU A 71 -2.10 -22.56 12.01
CA LEU A 71 -1.36 -21.57 12.79
C LEU A 71 0.13 -21.54 12.43
N LEU A 72 0.70 -22.64 11.96
CA LEU A 72 2.11 -22.77 11.58
C LEU A 72 2.39 -22.58 10.08
N GLU A 73 1.37 -22.47 9.23
CA GLU A 73 1.49 -22.26 7.78
C GLU A 73 2.45 -21.09 7.43
N GLU A 74 3.28 -21.15 6.39
CA GLU A 74 4.24 -20.07 6.16
C GLU A 74 3.59 -18.77 5.68
N ASN A 75 2.69 -18.87 4.70
CA ASN A 75 2.07 -17.73 4.05
C ASN A 75 0.56 -17.78 4.19
N THR A 76 0.00 -16.83 4.94
CA THR A 76 -1.45 -16.80 5.22
C THR A 76 -2.07 -15.51 4.69
N ARG A 77 -3.28 -15.61 4.12
CA ARG A 77 -4.14 -14.43 3.94
C ARG A 77 -5.00 -14.24 5.18
N PRO A 78 -5.51 -13.03 5.43
CA PRO A 78 -6.53 -12.84 6.44
C PRO A 78 -7.69 -13.80 6.20
N ARG A 79 -8.09 -14.52 7.25
CA ARG A 79 -9.21 -15.45 7.22
C ARG A 79 -9.76 -15.65 8.63
N LEU A 80 -11.04 -15.95 8.71
CA LEU A 80 -11.73 -16.40 9.91
C LEU A 80 -12.18 -17.84 9.67
N LEU A 81 -11.92 -18.72 10.63
CA LEU A 81 -12.34 -20.11 10.58
C LEU A 81 -12.97 -20.49 11.91
N PRO A 82 -14.31 -20.63 11.97
CA PRO A 82 -14.97 -21.23 13.12
C PRO A 82 -14.53 -22.70 13.25
N LEU A 83 -14.27 -23.11 14.48
CA LEU A 83 -13.95 -24.48 14.87
C LEU A 83 -15.13 -25.07 15.66
N PRO A 84 -15.14 -26.39 15.94
CA PRO A 84 -16.04 -26.98 16.93
C PRO A 84 -15.94 -26.29 18.30
N ASP A 85 -16.91 -26.54 19.18
CA ASP A 85 -16.90 -26.05 20.58
C ASP A 85 -16.88 -24.52 20.76
N SER A 86 -17.43 -23.78 19.79
CA SER A 86 -17.46 -22.32 19.79
C SER A 86 -16.07 -21.68 19.79
N GLU A 87 -15.06 -22.39 19.28
CA GLU A 87 -13.71 -21.87 19.09
C GLU A 87 -13.56 -21.23 17.71
N LEU A 88 -12.54 -20.38 17.53
CA LEU A 88 -12.24 -19.82 16.22
C LEU A 88 -10.73 -19.64 16.01
N LEU A 89 -10.34 -19.69 14.74
CA LEU A 89 -9.05 -19.21 14.27
C LEU A 89 -9.24 -17.91 13.50
N LEU A 90 -8.41 -16.93 13.82
CA LEU A 90 -8.43 -15.60 13.25
C LEU A 90 -7.03 -15.23 12.78
N PHE A 91 -6.91 -14.90 11.50
CA PHE A 91 -5.67 -14.47 10.87
C PHE A 91 -5.86 -13.02 10.48
N LEU A 92 -5.15 -12.12 11.13
CA LEU A 92 -5.19 -10.68 10.84
C LEU A 92 -3.82 -10.21 10.34
N ARG A 93 -3.83 -9.02 9.76
CA ARG A 93 -2.65 -8.30 9.28
C ARG A 93 -2.63 -6.91 9.90
N GLY A 94 -1.47 -6.53 10.41
CA GLY A 94 -1.16 -5.19 10.87
C GLY A 94 -0.13 -4.53 9.96
N VAL A 95 -0.12 -3.19 9.97
CA VAL A 95 0.92 -2.40 9.29
C VAL A 95 2.30 -2.78 9.84
N ASN A 96 3.26 -2.91 8.92
CA ASN A 96 4.64 -3.23 9.30
C ASN A 96 5.40 -1.95 9.67
N LEU A 97 5.56 -1.73 10.97
CA LEU A 97 6.29 -0.57 11.52
C LEU A 97 7.71 -0.95 11.96
N ASN A 98 8.23 -2.10 11.51
CA ASN A 98 9.59 -2.51 11.85
C ASN A 98 10.62 -1.67 11.09
N PRO A 99 11.80 -1.37 11.68
CA PRO A 99 12.82 -0.55 11.05
C PRO A 99 13.24 -1.07 9.67
N GLY A 100 13.23 -0.20 8.66
CA GLY A 100 13.61 -0.54 7.28
C GLY A 100 12.59 -1.38 6.51
N ALA A 101 11.43 -1.68 7.09
CA ALA A 101 10.37 -2.40 6.41
C ALA A 101 9.44 -1.47 5.62
N GLU A 102 8.84 -2.02 4.57
CA GLU A 102 7.76 -1.36 3.83
C GLU A 102 6.43 -1.56 4.58
N PRO A 103 5.65 -0.50 4.86
CA PRO A 103 4.41 -0.62 5.65
C PRO A 103 3.35 -1.54 5.01
N GLU A 104 3.32 -1.63 3.68
CA GLU A 104 2.46 -2.50 2.90
C GLU A 104 2.85 -3.99 2.95
N ASP A 105 4.07 -4.32 3.38
CA ASP A 105 4.50 -5.70 3.72
C ASP A 105 3.95 -6.08 5.09
N MET A 106 2.62 -6.08 5.19
CA MET A 106 1.87 -6.20 6.44
C MET A 106 2.28 -7.45 7.23
N VAL A 107 2.39 -7.32 8.54
CA VAL A 107 2.77 -8.42 9.45
C VAL A 107 1.52 -9.19 9.89
N SER A 108 1.60 -10.52 9.89
CA SER A 108 0.50 -11.37 10.34
C SER A 108 0.53 -11.56 11.86
N VAL A 109 -0.65 -11.46 12.46
CA VAL A 109 -0.95 -12.10 13.75
C VAL A 109 -1.94 -13.23 13.51
N ARG A 110 -1.70 -14.37 14.16
CA ARG A 110 -2.56 -15.55 14.05
C ARG A 110 -3.07 -15.87 15.42
N ILE A 111 -4.36 -16.08 15.55
CA ILE A 111 -5.03 -16.11 16.83
C ILE A 111 -5.92 -17.34 16.84
N PHE A 112 -5.76 -18.15 17.87
CA PHE A 112 -6.79 -19.07 18.33
C PHE A 112 -7.52 -18.40 19.49
N ALA A 113 -8.85 -18.42 19.47
CA ALA A 113 -9.66 -17.85 20.53
C ALA A 113 -10.81 -18.78 20.94
N ALA A 114 -10.99 -18.87 22.26
CA ALA A 114 -12.04 -19.60 22.95
C ALA A 114 -12.49 -18.79 24.18
N ALA A 115 -13.50 -19.26 24.91
CA ALA A 115 -14.16 -18.49 25.98
C ALA A 115 -13.21 -17.85 27.01
N GLN A 116 -12.24 -18.61 27.54
CA GLN A 116 -11.28 -18.12 28.55
C GLN A 116 -9.83 -18.25 28.09
N ARG A 117 -9.59 -18.41 26.79
CA ARG A 117 -8.25 -18.71 26.27
C ARG A 117 -8.03 -18.12 24.89
N VAL A 118 -7.01 -17.30 24.77
CA VAL A 118 -6.52 -16.73 23.51
C VAL A 118 -5.04 -17.06 23.35
N ILE A 119 -4.69 -17.69 22.23
CA ILE A 119 -3.30 -17.99 21.85
C ILE A 119 -3.03 -17.20 20.58
N SER A 120 -2.10 -16.25 20.64
CA SER A 120 -1.65 -15.51 19.46
C SER A 120 -0.20 -15.79 19.11
N LEU A 121 0.08 -15.86 17.81
CA LEU A 121 1.40 -16.12 17.24
C LEU A 121 1.81 -14.94 16.37
N ARG A 122 3.07 -14.52 16.52
CA ARG A 122 3.73 -13.59 15.61
C ARG A 122 4.94 -14.23 14.93
N LEU A 123 5.30 -13.75 13.75
CA LEU A 123 6.60 -14.03 13.13
C LEU A 123 7.54 -12.82 13.21
N ARG A 124 6.97 -11.61 13.16
CA ARG A 124 7.68 -10.34 13.33
C ARG A 124 6.96 -9.53 14.42
N PRO A 125 7.67 -8.67 15.17
CA PRO A 125 7.05 -7.82 16.18
C PRO A 125 5.91 -6.97 15.60
N LEU A 126 4.89 -6.73 16.43
CA LEU A 126 3.70 -5.93 16.12
C LEU A 126 3.48 -4.94 17.26
N ARG A 127 3.43 -3.64 16.94
CA ARG A 127 3.22 -2.59 17.97
C ARG A 127 1.86 -2.69 18.66
N ALA A 128 0.88 -3.32 18.02
CA ALA A 128 -0.46 -3.53 18.57
C ALA A 128 -0.45 -4.33 19.89
N THR A 129 0.49 -5.28 20.06
CA THR A 129 0.60 -6.00 21.34
C THR A 129 1.14 -5.11 22.45
N ASP A 130 2.08 -4.22 22.14
CA ASP A 130 2.68 -3.31 23.12
C ASP A 130 1.67 -2.26 23.62
N GLU A 131 0.84 -1.73 22.71
CA GLU A 131 -0.24 -0.78 23.05
C GLU A 131 -1.30 -1.44 23.95
N LEU A 132 -1.60 -2.71 23.71
CA LEU A 132 -2.51 -3.49 24.54
C LEU A 132 -1.95 -3.74 25.95
N LEU A 133 -0.66 -4.05 26.06
CA LEU A 133 0.02 -4.22 27.34
C LEU A 133 0.00 -2.94 28.17
N ALA A 134 0.19 -1.78 27.53
CA ALA A 134 0.11 -0.49 28.19
C ALA A 134 -1.28 -0.26 28.81
N LEU A 135 -2.35 -0.55 28.07
CA LEU A 135 -3.72 -0.44 28.60
C LEU A 135 -3.99 -1.39 29.76
N LEU A 136 -3.50 -2.63 29.68
CA LEU A 136 -3.62 -3.61 30.76
C LEU A 136 -2.86 -3.15 32.01
N GLY A 137 -1.69 -2.51 31.84
CA GLY A 137 -0.94 -1.90 32.94
C GLY A 137 -1.66 -0.73 33.62
N GLU A 138 -2.51 -0.02 32.88
CA GLU A 138 -3.37 1.05 33.41
C GLU A 138 -4.70 0.56 34.00
N GLY A 139 -5.01 -0.74 33.91
CA GLY A 139 -6.31 -1.30 34.32
C GLY A 139 -7.46 -0.93 33.40
N LYS A 140 -7.18 -0.52 32.15
CA LYS A 140 -8.16 -0.13 31.12
C LYS A 140 -8.15 -1.06 29.91
N GLY A 141 -7.52 -2.22 30.02
CA GLY A 141 -7.45 -3.20 28.96
C GLY A 141 -8.71 -4.04 28.83
N PRO A 142 -8.68 -5.05 27.94
CA PRO A 142 -9.79 -5.98 27.74
C PRO A 142 -10.05 -6.81 29.00
N LYS A 143 -11.32 -7.06 29.28
CA LYS A 143 -11.77 -7.87 30.42
C LYS A 143 -11.92 -9.34 30.06
N THR A 144 -12.26 -9.63 28.81
CA THR A 144 -12.61 -10.97 28.33
C THR A 144 -11.78 -11.35 27.10
N SER A 145 -11.79 -12.64 26.75
CA SER A 145 -11.21 -13.12 25.49
C SER A 145 -11.82 -12.44 24.26
N SER A 146 -13.10 -12.05 24.31
CA SER A 146 -13.81 -11.36 23.22
C SER A 146 -13.32 -9.93 23.05
N GLU A 147 -13.27 -9.18 24.15
CA GLU A 147 -12.71 -7.82 24.14
C GLU A 147 -11.23 -7.84 23.72
N LEU A 148 -10.47 -8.86 24.12
CA LEU A 148 -9.05 -8.98 23.77
C LEU A 148 -8.84 -9.06 22.25
N ILE A 149 -9.61 -9.91 21.55
CA ILE A 149 -9.49 -10.01 20.08
C ILE A 149 -9.98 -8.73 19.39
N LEU A 150 -10.99 -8.07 19.94
CA LEU A 150 -11.51 -6.80 19.44
C LEU A 150 -10.48 -5.68 19.57
N TYR A 151 -9.89 -5.49 20.75
CA TYR A 151 -8.84 -4.49 20.97
C TYR A 151 -7.63 -4.74 20.08
N LEU A 152 -7.20 -6.00 19.94
CA LEU A 152 -6.10 -6.33 19.04
C LEU A 152 -6.45 -5.95 17.58
N ALA A 153 -7.66 -6.26 17.12
CA ALA A 153 -8.12 -5.86 15.78
C ALA A 153 -8.19 -4.34 15.61
N GLN A 154 -8.65 -3.61 16.63
CA GLN A 154 -8.71 -2.16 16.64
C GLN A 154 -7.30 -1.55 16.52
N PHE A 155 -6.34 -1.98 17.34
CA PHE A 155 -4.97 -1.48 17.28
C PHE A 155 -4.28 -1.77 15.94
N LEU A 156 -4.54 -2.94 15.34
CA LEU A 156 -4.03 -3.27 14.00
C LEU A 156 -4.65 -2.36 12.92
N THR A 157 -5.90 -1.95 13.11
CA THR A 157 -6.66 -1.12 12.17
C THR A 157 -6.32 0.36 12.28
N ASN A 158 -6.09 0.89 13.48
CA ASN A 158 -5.79 2.32 13.68
C ASN A 158 -4.56 2.78 12.89
N LYS A 159 -3.50 1.97 12.81
CA LYS A 159 -2.28 2.30 12.05
C LYS A 159 -2.49 2.34 10.54
N VAL A 160 -3.56 1.73 10.04
CA VAL A 160 -3.90 1.76 8.61
C VAL A 160 -4.39 3.14 8.22
N GLN A 161 -5.14 3.82 9.10
CA GLN A 161 -5.66 5.15 8.83
C GLN A 161 -4.55 6.14 8.46
N ASP A 162 -3.52 6.21 9.31
CA ASP A 162 -2.40 7.13 9.13
C ASP A 162 -1.70 6.93 7.77
N LEU A 163 -1.54 5.67 7.35
CA LEU A 163 -0.95 5.36 6.05
C LEU A 163 -1.85 5.75 4.88
N VAL A 164 -3.14 5.48 4.98
CA VAL A 164 -4.09 5.79 3.91
C VAL A 164 -4.17 7.31 3.71
N THR A 165 -4.25 8.07 4.80
CA THR A 165 -4.20 9.54 4.77
C THR A 165 -2.90 10.04 4.15
N CYS A 166 -1.74 9.53 4.60
CA CYS A 166 -0.45 9.94 4.05
C CYS A 166 -0.33 9.63 2.55
N LEU A 167 -0.83 8.48 2.07
CA LEU A 167 -0.80 8.17 0.63
C LEU A 167 -1.69 9.13 -0.18
N SER A 168 -2.86 9.49 0.33
CA SER A 168 -3.77 10.42 -0.34
C SER A 168 -3.18 11.84 -0.40
N GLU A 169 -2.62 12.33 0.70
CA GLU A 169 -1.97 13.65 0.78
C GLU A 169 -0.80 13.77 -0.21
N VAL A 170 0.02 12.73 -0.38
CA VAL A 170 1.11 12.76 -1.37
C VAL A 170 0.55 12.86 -2.80
N VAL A 171 -0.59 12.24 -3.09
CA VAL A 171 -1.23 12.38 -4.42
C VAL A 171 -1.84 13.76 -4.59
N ASP A 172 -2.48 14.32 -3.55
CA ASP A 172 -2.97 15.71 -3.55
C ASP A 172 -1.86 16.70 -3.91
N GLU A 173 -0.69 16.58 -3.27
CA GLU A 173 0.45 17.45 -3.55
C GLU A 173 0.96 17.33 -4.99
N GLU A 174 0.98 16.11 -5.55
CA GLU A 174 1.45 15.88 -6.92
C GLU A 174 0.45 16.41 -7.96
N GLU A 175 -0.85 16.33 -7.69
CA GLU A 175 -1.88 16.97 -8.51
C GLU A 175 -1.77 18.50 -8.46
N GLU A 176 -1.60 19.09 -7.27
CA GLU A 176 -1.47 20.56 -7.14
C GLU A 176 -0.23 21.10 -7.88
N LYS A 177 0.92 20.41 -7.77
CA LYS A 177 2.15 20.77 -8.51
C LYS A 177 1.94 20.67 -10.02
N LEU A 178 1.22 19.64 -10.47
CA LEU A 178 0.91 19.45 -11.87
C LEU A 178 0.04 20.61 -12.37
N ASP A 179 -1.02 20.97 -11.66
CA ASP A 179 -1.92 22.06 -12.06
C ASP A 179 -1.25 23.44 -12.01
N ALA A 180 -0.33 23.66 -11.06
CA ALA A 180 0.35 24.94 -10.89
C ALA A 180 1.44 25.23 -11.95
N ASP A 181 2.16 24.21 -12.45
CA ASP A 181 3.23 24.39 -13.44
C ASP A 181 3.18 23.35 -14.58
N GLU A 182 2.93 23.80 -15.81
CA GLU A 182 2.95 22.97 -17.02
C GLU A 182 4.31 22.28 -17.29
N ARG A 183 5.39 22.84 -16.74
CA ARG A 183 6.75 22.28 -16.84
C ARG A 183 7.06 21.28 -15.73
N TYR A 184 6.25 21.24 -14.68
CA TYR A 184 6.38 20.21 -13.66
C TYR A 184 6.31 18.82 -14.30
N THR A 185 7.15 17.93 -13.81
CA THR A 185 7.20 16.53 -14.23
C THR A 185 7.26 15.71 -12.95
N PRO A 186 6.20 14.97 -12.61
CA PRO A 186 6.16 14.20 -11.38
C PRO A 186 7.26 13.14 -11.38
N GLU A 187 7.76 12.79 -10.20
CA GLU A 187 8.73 11.70 -10.09
C GLU A 187 8.00 10.36 -10.32
N HIS A 188 8.11 9.83 -11.53
CA HIS A 188 7.41 8.63 -11.96
C HIS A 188 7.59 7.43 -11.00
N GLY A 189 8.79 7.28 -10.44
CA GLY A 189 9.10 6.24 -9.46
C GLY A 189 8.29 6.38 -8.17
N ALA A 190 8.14 7.61 -7.65
CA ALA A 190 7.38 7.92 -6.45
C ALA A 190 5.88 7.67 -6.67
N ILE A 191 5.32 8.12 -7.80
CA ILE A 191 3.91 7.91 -8.16
C ILE A 191 3.56 6.43 -8.29
N LEU A 192 4.40 5.66 -9.00
CA LEU A 192 4.20 4.21 -9.12
C LEU A 192 4.34 3.50 -7.78
N HIS A 193 5.20 4.00 -6.90
CA HIS A 193 5.36 3.46 -5.56
C HIS A 193 4.10 3.65 -4.71
N ILE A 194 3.44 4.82 -4.77
CA ILE A 194 2.12 5.04 -4.14
C ILE A 194 1.10 4.01 -4.64
N ARG A 195 1.03 3.80 -5.96
CA ARG A 195 0.12 2.81 -6.56
C ARG A 195 0.39 1.38 -6.06
N ARG A 196 1.67 1.00 -5.92
CA ARG A 196 2.08 -0.30 -5.37
C ARG A 196 1.70 -0.42 -3.88
N ARG A 197 1.97 0.62 -3.08
CA ARG A 197 1.60 0.68 -1.66
C ARG A 197 0.11 0.49 -1.45
N ALA A 198 -0.71 1.25 -2.17
CA ALA A 198 -2.15 1.17 -2.09
C ALA A 198 -2.68 -0.22 -2.49
N ALA A 199 -2.12 -0.81 -3.55
CA ALA A 199 -2.47 -2.18 -3.95
C ALA A 199 -2.04 -3.24 -2.92
N GLY A 200 -0.87 -3.06 -2.29
CA GLY A 200 -0.35 -3.94 -1.23
C GLY A 200 -1.24 -3.92 0.01
N LEU A 201 -1.64 -2.74 0.47
CA LEU A 201 -2.59 -2.57 1.58
C LEU A 201 -3.94 -3.22 1.24
N LYS A 202 -4.54 -2.89 0.09
CA LYS A 202 -5.84 -3.45 -0.34
C LYS A 202 -5.84 -4.98 -0.34
N ARG A 203 -4.74 -5.61 -0.80
CA ARG A 203 -4.60 -7.08 -0.89
C ARG A 203 -4.90 -7.79 0.43
N PHE A 204 -4.64 -7.15 1.57
CA PHE A 204 -4.85 -7.70 2.91
C PHE A 204 -6.03 -7.05 3.63
N LEU A 205 -6.29 -5.76 3.44
CA LEU A 205 -7.40 -5.08 4.10
C LEU A 205 -8.77 -5.52 3.58
N ALA A 206 -8.91 -5.84 2.29
CA ALA A 206 -10.17 -6.30 1.72
C ALA A 206 -10.69 -7.60 2.38
N PRO A 207 -9.90 -8.69 2.46
CA PRO A 207 -10.35 -9.89 3.19
C PRO A 207 -10.50 -9.63 4.70
N GLN A 208 -9.69 -8.73 5.29
CA GLN A 208 -9.83 -8.40 6.71
C GLN A 208 -11.14 -7.65 7.03
N ARG A 209 -11.59 -6.75 6.15
CA ARG A 209 -12.93 -6.13 6.23
C ARG A 209 -14.00 -7.22 6.25
N ASP A 210 -13.92 -8.20 5.35
CA ASP A 210 -14.90 -9.28 5.27
C ASP A 210 -14.94 -10.13 6.55
N ILE A 211 -13.81 -10.30 7.22
CA ILE A 211 -13.72 -10.94 8.53
C ILE A 211 -14.45 -10.12 9.59
N PHE A 212 -14.23 -8.81 9.66
CA PHE A 212 -14.92 -7.95 10.64
C PHE A 212 -16.44 -7.93 10.41
N GLY A 213 -16.88 -7.97 9.14
CA GLY A 213 -18.30 -8.09 8.80
C GLY A 213 -18.91 -9.46 9.13
N GLN A 214 -18.09 -10.52 9.20
CA GLN A 214 -18.50 -11.82 9.72
C GLN A 214 -18.56 -11.80 11.25
N LEU A 215 -17.55 -11.23 11.92
CA LEU A 215 -17.49 -11.14 13.39
C LEU A 215 -18.62 -10.30 13.97
N SER A 216 -19.10 -9.27 13.27
CA SER A 216 -20.29 -8.51 13.70
C SER A 216 -21.60 -9.31 13.65
N ARG A 217 -21.62 -10.45 12.95
CA ARG A 217 -22.79 -11.32 12.78
C ARG A 217 -22.70 -12.62 13.56
N ILE A 218 -21.48 -13.10 13.83
CA ILE A 218 -21.24 -14.31 14.59
C ILE A 218 -21.68 -14.10 16.05
N ARG A 219 -22.45 -15.06 16.57
CA ARG A 219 -22.89 -15.09 17.96
C ARG A 219 -22.30 -16.32 18.62
N LEU A 220 -21.14 -16.17 19.25
CA LEU A 220 -20.55 -17.21 20.09
C LEU A 220 -21.00 -17.01 21.55
N PRO A 221 -21.15 -18.08 22.34
CA PRO A 221 -21.63 -17.97 23.73
C PRO A 221 -20.77 -17.09 24.65
N TRP A 222 -19.52 -16.83 24.28
CA TRP A 222 -18.56 -16.04 25.03
C TRP A 222 -18.30 -14.65 24.43
N PHE A 223 -18.99 -14.29 23.34
CA PHE A 223 -18.96 -12.92 22.82
C PHE A 223 -19.80 -12.01 23.72
N VAL A 224 -19.33 -10.80 23.96
CA VAL A 224 -20.11 -9.77 24.67
C VAL A 224 -21.12 -9.19 23.66
N ASP A 225 -22.36 -8.97 24.08
CA ASP A 225 -23.43 -8.55 23.17
C ASP A 225 -23.13 -7.23 22.43
N ASP A 226 -22.45 -6.30 23.09
CA ASP A 226 -22.06 -5.00 22.53
C ASP A 226 -20.88 -5.11 21.54
N ASP A 227 -20.11 -6.21 21.53
CA ASP A 227 -18.94 -6.36 20.64
C ASP A 227 -19.32 -6.32 19.16
N ALA A 228 -20.55 -6.74 18.83
CA ALA A 228 -21.05 -6.76 17.45
C ALA A 228 -21.03 -5.37 16.80
N ASP A 229 -21.39 -4.33 17.55
CA ASP A 229 -21.41 -2.94 17.08
C ASP A 229 -19.98 -2.42 16.85
N TYR A 230 -19.05 -2.76 17.75
CA TYR A 230 -17.63 -2.40 17.58
C TYR A 230 -17.00 -3.12 16.37
N TRP A 231 -17.30 -4.39 16.14
CA TRP A 231 -16.87 -5.10 14.93
C TRP A 231 -17.45 -4.47 13.65
N ASN A 232 -18.71 -4.03 13.71
CA ASN A 232 -19.34 -3.33 12.60
C ASN A 232 -18.66 -1.98 12.32
N GLU A 233 -18.25 -1.24 13.36
CA GLU A 233 -17.51 0.01 13.19
C GLU A 233 -16.11 -0.22 12.59
N LEU A 234 -15.40 -1.27 13.02
CA LEU A 234 -14.13 -1.66 12.39
C LEU A 234 -14.32 -2.06 10.92
N ASN A 235 -15.42 -2.75 10.58
CA ASN A 235 -15.79 -3.07 9.21
C ASN A 235 -16.05 -1.81 8.37
N ASN A 236 -16.82 -0.85 8.90
CA ASN A 236 -17.09 0.43 8.24
C ASN A 236 -15.81 1.23 8.02
N SER A 237 -14.94 1.30 9.03
CA SER A 237 -13.65 1.99 8.92
C SER A 237 -12.74 1.37 7.86
N LEU A 238 -12.59 0.05 7.81
CA LEU A 238 -11.86 -0.61 6.72
C LEU A 238 -12.51 -0.41 5.35
N THR A 239 -13.85 -0.32 5.28
CA THR A 239 -14.55 -0.03 4.03
C THR A 239 -14.17 1.35 3.50
N ARG A 240 -14.21 2.39 4.34
CA ARG A 240 -13.77 3.74 3.97
C ARG A 240 -12.30 3.77 3.55
N TYR A 241 -11.42 3.09 4.28
CA TYR A 241 -10.00 3.03 3.92
C TYR A 241 -9.78 2.35 2.57
N LEU A 242 -10.54 1.29 2.26
CA LEU A 242 -10.46 0.61 0.96
C LEU A 242 -10.95 1.49 -0.20
N GLU A 243 -12.02 2.25 0.02
CA GLU A 243 -12.52 3.23 -0.95
C GLU A 243 -11.47 4.32 -1.22
N GLU A 244 -10.87 4.87 -0.16
CA GLU A 244 -9.81 5.89 -0.27
C GLU A 244 -8.57 5.35 -1.01
N LEU A 245 -8.17 4.10 -0.75
CA LEU A 245 -7.07 3.46 -1.47
C LEU A 245 -7.38 3.26 -2.96
N GLU A 246 -8.64 3.00 -3.33
CA GLU A 246 -9.04 2.93 -4.73
C GLU A 246 -9.04 4.29 -5.40
N LEU A 247 -9.60 5.31 -4.75
CA LEU A 247 -9.56 6.69 -5.23
C LEU A 247 -8.12 7.17 -5.43
N THR A 248 -7.23 6.91 -4.45
CA THR A 248 -5.79 7.22 -4.54
C THR A 248 -5.17 6.56 -5.78
N ARG A 249 -5.49 5.29 -6.07
CA ARG A 249 -4.96 4.58 -7.24
C ARG A 249 -5.50 5.12 -8.56
N GLU A 250 -6.76 5.52 -8.61
CA GLU A 250 -7.38 6.15 -9.78
C GLU A 250 -6.73 7.51 -10.07
N ARG A 251 -6.58 8.34 -9.04
CA ARG A 251 -5.92 9.65 -9.11
C ARG A 251 -4.47 9.57 -9.57
N VAL A 252 -3.71 8.61 -9.04
CA VAL A 252 -2.36 8.29 -9.56
C VAL A 252 -2.41 8.00 -11.07
N GLY A 253 -3.42 7.27 -11.54
CA GLY A 253 -3.61 7.02 -12.97
C GLY A 253 -3.82 8.31 -13.76
N LEU A 254 -4.67 9.22 -13.26
CA LEU A 254 -4.93 10.51 -13.88
C LEU A 254 -3.68 11.41 -13.94
N VAL A 255 -2.88 11.44 -12.88
CA VAL A 255 -1.60 12.18 -12.83
C VAL A 255 -0.66 11.68 -13.93
N LEU A 256 -0.49 10.36 -14.06
CA LEU A 256 0.37 9.75 -15.09
C LEU A 256 -0.16 10.00 -16.51
N GLU A 257 -1.47 9.94 -16.72
CA GLU A 257 -2.06 10.27 -18.02
C GLU A 257 -1.88 11.74 -18.38
N ALA A 258 -2.04 12.65 -17.42
CA ALA A 258 -1.86 14.07 -17.63
C ALA A 258 -0.38 14.40 -17.93
N GLU A 259 0.57 13.74 -17.27
CA GLU A 259 1.99 13.79 -17.61
C GLU A 259 2.25 13.36 -19.07
N ASP A 260 1.74 12.19 -19.48
CA ASP A 260 1.93 11.66 -20.84
C ASP A 260 1.33 12.58 -21.91
N ARG A 261 0.14 13.15 -21.65
CA ARG A 261 -0.47 14.16 -22.53
C ARG A 261 0.42 15.40 -22.66
N ARG A 262 1.02 15.89 -21.55
CA ARG A 262 1.93 17.04 -21.58
C ARG A 262 3.21 16.73 -22.37
N LEU A 263 3.81 15.56 -22.17
CA LEU A 263 4.98 15.12 -22.93
C LEU A 263 4.66 15.04 -24.43
N SER A 264 3.50 14.50 -24.79
CA SER A 264 3.02 14.42 -26.17
C SER A 264 2.83 15.82 -26.80
N VAL A 265 2.23 16.77 -26.07
CA VAL A 265 2.08 18.16 -26.53
C VAL A 265 3.44 18.84 -26.72
N ARG A 266 4.39 18.66 -25.79
CA ARG A 266 5.77 19.21 -25.92
C ARG A 266 6.49 18.60 -27.13
N MET A 267 6.36 17.29 -27.33
CA MET A 267 6.93 16.58 -28.47
C MET A 267 6.34 17.11 -29.78
N ASN A 268 5.01 17.23 -29.88
CA ASN A 268 4.34 17.78 -31.06
C ASN A 268 4.77 19.21 -31.35
N ARG A 269 4.90 20.06 -30.31
CA ARG A 269 5.39 21.44 -30.49
C ARG A 269 6.83 21.48 -30.98
N THR A 270 7.67 20.56 -30.51
CA THR A 270 9.06 20.43 -30.96
C THR A 270 9.15 19.94 -32.41
N MET A 271 8.38 18.91 -32.75
CA MET A 271 8.27 18.39 -34.12
C MET A 271 7.76 19.45 -35.09
N TYR A 272 6.76 20.23 -34.68
CA TYR A 272 6.24 21.34 -35.48
C TYR A 272 7.30 22.41 -35.75
N ARG A 273 8.11 22.79 -34.75
CA ARG A 273 9.24 23.72 -34.94
C ARG A 273 10.26 23.16 -35.94
N PHE A 274 10.64 21.88 -35.82
CA PHE A 274 11.53 21.24 -36.81
C PHE A 274 10.90 21.14 -38.19
N GLY A 275 9.58 20.92 -38.27
CA GLY A 275 8.82 20.94 -39.51
C GLY A 275 8.87 22.30 -40.21
N ILE A 276 8.72 23.39 -39.47
CA ILE A 276 8.88 24.77 -40.00
C ILE A 276 10.30 24.99 -40.50
N ILE A 277 11.32 24.65 -39.69
CA ILE A 277 12.74 24.80 -40.08
C ILE A 277 13.01 24.02 -41.36
N THR A 278 12.64 22.74 -41.40
CA THR A 278 12.82 21.87 -42.57
C THR A 278 12.06 22.41 -43.78
N GLY A 279 10.80 22.82 -43.59
CA GLY A 279 9.96 23.34 -44.66
C GLY A 279 10.50 24.64 -45.27
N ILE A 280 11.24 25.44 -44.51
CA ILE A 280 11.99 26.61 -44.98
C ILE A 280 13.26 26.17 -45.72
N PHE A 281 14.13 25.37 -45.10
CA PHE A 281 15.45 25.04 -45.63
C PHE A 281 15.44 24.06 -46.80
N LEU A 282 14.52 23.10 -46.87
CA LEU A 282 14.55 22.02 -47.87
C LEU A 282 14.45 22.54 -49.31
N PRO A 283 13.50 23.42 -49.68
CA PRO A 283 13.44 23.99 -51.03
C PRO A 283 14.63 24.90 -51.37
N MET A 284 15.09 25.70 -50.40
CA MET A 284 16.27 26.56 -50.59
C MET A 284 17.55 25.74 -50.80
N SER A 285 17.73 24.65 -50.04
CA SER A 285 18.87 23.75 -50.16
C SER A 285 18.83 22.97 -51.47
N PHE A 286 17.63 22.55 -51.91
CA PHE A 286 17.47 21.94 -53.23
C PHE A 286 17.84 22.90 -54.35
N LEU A 287 17.36 24.15 -54.31
CA LEU A 287 17.64 25.15 -55.33
C LEU A 287 19.13 25.52 -55.41
N THR A 288 19.75 25.77 -54.26
CA THR A 288 21.20 26.06 -54.19
C THR A 288 22.04 24.85 -54.59
N GLY A 289 21.64 23.64 -54.19
CA GLY A 289 22.27 22.39 -54.61
C GLY A 289 22.21 22.20 -56.13
N LEU A 290 21.02 22.35 -56.74
CA LEU A 290 20.83 22.21 -58.19
C LEU A 290 21.69 23.21 -58.99
N LEU A 291 21.73 24.46 -58.55
CA LEU A 291 22.54 25.52 -59.17
C LEU A 291 24.04 25.39 -58.87
N GLY A 292 24.42 24.64 -57.83
CA GLY A 292 25.80 24.40 -57.41
C GLY A 292 26.45 23.15 -58.02
N ILE A 293 25.72 22.39 -58.86
CA ILE A 293 26.28 21.23 -59.56
C ILE A 293 27.30 21.70 -60.61
N ASN A 294 28.50 21.12 -60.64
CA ASN A 294 29.54 21.46 -61.62
C ASN A 294 29.34 20.74 -62.97
N VAL A 295 28.16 20.88 -63.59
CA VAL A 295 27.84 20.29 -64.89
C VAL A 295 27.50 21.41 -65.89
N GLY A 296 28.02 21.29 -67.11
CA GLY A 296 27.76 22.26 -68.18
C GLY A 296 26.27 22.28 -68.57
N GLY A 297 25.75 23.48 -68.91
CA GLY A 297 24.35 23.66 -69.29
C GLY A 297 23.45 24.28 -68.22
N ILE A 298 24.00 24.69 -67.07
CA ILE A 298 23.24 25.46 -66.07
C ILE A 298 22.81 26.81 -66.67
N PRO A 299 21.50 27.12 -66.70
CA PRO A 299 21.01 28.39 -67.23
C PRO A 299 21.60 29.57 -66.45
N LEU A 300 21.92 30.66 -67.15
CA LEU A 300 22.50 31.90 -66.60
C LEU A 300 23.95 31.82 -66.07
N SER A 301 24.60 30.66 -66.11
CA SER A 301 26.00 30.48 -65.62
C SER A 301 27.04 31.36 -66.34
N GLY A 302 26.85 31.65 -67.63
CA GLY A 302 27.73 32.54 -68.42
C GLY A 302 27.36 34.02 -68.40
N SER A 303 26.31 34.42 -67.66
CA SER A 303 25.82 35.81 -67.63
C SER A 303 26.41 36.57 -66.43
N PRO A 304 26.83 37.84 -66.60
CA PRO A 304 27.29 38.67 -65.47
C PRO A 304 26.21 38.92 -64.41
N TYR A 305 24.92 38.70 -64.73
CA TYR A 305 23.80 38.85 -63.80
C TYR A 305 23.27 37.54 -63.23
N GLY A 306 23.86 36.38 -63.56
CA GLY A 306 23.32 35.07 -63.17
C GLY A 306 23.20 34.87 -61.66
N PHE A 307 24.20 35.35 -60.90
CA PHE A 307 24.17 35.31 -59.44
C PHE A 307 23.02 36.15 -58.85
N LEU A 308 22.80 37.36 -59.39
CA LEU A 308 21.73 38.25 -58.94
C LEU A 308 20.34 37.62 -59.17
N VAL A 309 20.14 36.98 -60.33
CA VAL A 309 18.88 36.28 -60.65
C VAL A 309 18.65 35.10 -59.71
N ALA A 310 19.70 34.33 -59.38
CA ALA A 310 19.59 33.23 -58.41
C ALA A 310 19.21 33.73 -57.01
N CYS A 311 19.80 34.86 -56.56
CA CYS A 311 19.43 35.50 -55.29
C CYS A 311 17.96 35.95 -55.28
N LEU A 312 17.48 36.60 -56.35
CA LEU A 312 16.07 37.01 -56.46
C LEU A 312 15.12 35.81 -56.47
N LEU A 313 15.48 34.72 -57.14
CA LEU A 313 14.71 33.48 -57.13
C LEU A 313 14.61 32.86 -55.72
N MET A 314 15.72 32.84 -54.97
CA MET A 314 15.72 32.39 -53.57
C MET A 314 14.81 33.24 -52.69
N VAL A 315 14.85 34.57 -52.83
CA VAL A 315 13.95 35.48 -52.09
C VAL A 315 12.49 35.25 -52.47
N ALA A 316 12.18 35.04 -53.75
CA ALA A 316 10.83 34.74 -54.20
C ALA A 316 10.30 33.41 -53.62
N VAL A 317 11.13 32.37 -53.58
CA VAL A 317 10.79 31.08 -52.96
C VAL A 317 10.56 31.25 -51.45
N ALA A 318 11.44 31.97 -50.76
CA ALA A 318 11.30 32.24 -49.33
C ALA A 318 10.00 33.01 -49.00
N LEU A 319 9.65 34.03 -49.78
CA LEU A 319 8.39 34.77 -49.64
C LEU A 319 7.17 33.89 -49.93
N GLY A 320 7.26 33.01 -50.94
CA GLY A 320 6.23 32.04 -51.27
C GLY A 320 6.00 31.03 -50.14
N GLN A 321 7.08 30.49 -49.56
CA GLN A 321 7.01 29.60 -48.39
C GLN A 321 6.42 30.31 -47.17
N TRP A 322 6.83 31.55 -46.91
CA TRP A 322 6.28 32.35 -45.81
C TRP A 322 4.77 32.60 -45.98
N TRP A 323 4.33 32.96 -47.18
CA TRP A 323 2.91 33.12 -47.49
C TRP A 323 2.12 31.82 -47.31
N LEU A 324 2.69 30.68 -47.76
CA LEU A 324 2.08 29.36 -47.61
C LEU A 324 1.93 28.99 -46.12
N PHE A 325 2.98 29.16 -45.32
CA PHE A 325 2.93 28.88 -43.89
C PHE A 325 1.91 29.76 -43.17
N ARG A 326 1.83 31.04 -43.53
CA ARG A 326 0.82 31.96 -42.98
C ARG A 326 -0.60 31.52 -43.34
N ARG A 327 -0.84 31.08 -44.58
CA ARG A 327 -2.15 30.59 -45.02
C ARG A 327 -2.56 29.29 -44.31
N LEU A 328 -1.60 28.40 -44.07
CA LEU A 328 -1.82 27.15 -43.35
C LEU A 328 -1.92 27.34 -41.82
N ARG A 329 -1.74 28.57 -41.31
CA ARG A 329 -1.65 28.89 -39.87
C ARG A 329 -0.49 28.17 -39.18
N TRP A 330 0.59 27.94 -39.92
CA TRP A 330 1.83 27.42 -39.37
C TRP A 330 2.68 28.51 -38.71
N VAL A 331 2.40 29.77 -39.07
CA VAL A 331 2.99 31.02 -38.56
C VAL A 331 1.87 32.06 -38.55
#